data_AF-A0A3D3DQX0-F1
#
_entry.id   AF-A0A3D3DQX0-F1
#
_cell.length_a   1.000
_cell.length_b   1.000
_cell.length_c   1.000
_cell.angle_alpha   90.00
_cell.angle_beta   90.00
_cell.angle_gamma   90.00
#
_symmetry.space_group_name_H-M   'P 1'
#
loop_
_entity.id
_entity.type
_entity.pdbx_description
1 polymer ?
#
loop_
_entity_poly.entity_id
_entity_poly.type
_entity_poly.pdbx_seq_one_letter_code
_entity_poly.pdbx_strand_id
1 'polypeptide(L)' 'MLVLAGGSYGVFVLFGEEPLPQGIVYGNGHIEGREVRIAAEVAGRVIEHHLAEGSKVSAGDTVAVIDPADARD' A
#
# COMPACT_ATOMS: atom_id res chain seq x y z
N MET A 1 48.16 20.80 16.44
CA MET A 1 47.29 19.60 16.38
C MET A 1 46.04 19.75 17.24
N LEU A 2 46.14 19.94 18.56
CA LEU A 2 44.95 20.09 19.43
C LEU A 2 44.03 21.28 19.08
N VAL A 3 44.60 22.43 18.70
CA VAL A 3 43.81 23.61 18.28
C VAL A 3 43.06 23.36 16.98
N LEU A 4 43.70 22.65 16.04
CA LEU A 4 43.06 22.28 14.76
C LEU A 4 41.96 21.23 14.99
N ALA A 5 42.21 20.26 15.86
CA ALA A 5 41.22 19.23 16.22
C ALA A 5 40.01 19.86 16.94
N GLY A 6 40.25 20.71 17.95
CA GLY A 6 39.20 21.41 18.69
C GLY A 6 38.42 22.40 17.82
N GLY A 7 39.12 23.16 16.96
CA GLY A 7 38.49 24.07 16.00
C GLY A 7 37.63 23.33 14.98
N SER A 8 38.12 22.22 14.43
CA SER A 8 37.36 21.40 13.48
C SER A 8 36.13 20.76 14.13
N TYR A 9 36.25 20.26 15.36
CA TYR A 9 35.12 19.72 16.11
C TYR A 9 34.08 20.80 16.45
N GLY A 10 34.52 22.00 16.84
CA GLY A 10 33.63 23.13 17.11
C GLY A 10 32.81 23.52 15.88
N VAL A 11 33.44 23.59 14.70
CA VAL A 11 32.73 23.84 13.43
C VAL A 11 31.75 22.71 13.12
N PHE A 12 32.14 21.45 13.29
CA PHE A 12 31.26 20.30 13.04
C PHE A 12 29.99 20.31 13.89
N VAL A 13 30.10 20.64 15.19
CA VAL A 13 28.93 20.69 16.09
C VAL A 13 28.03 21.88 15.78
N LEU A 14 28.59 23.05 15.43
CA LEU A 14 27.82 24.26 15.14
C LEU A 14 27.02 24.18 13.83
N PHE A 15 27.46 23.39 12.86
CA PHE A 15 26.84 23.26 11.54
C PHE A 15 26.28 21.86 11.26
N GLY A 16 26.17 21.01 12.28
CA GLY A 16 25.53 19.69 12.15
C GLY A 16 24.03 19.81 11.87
N GLU A 17 23.46 18.80 11.21
CA GLU A 17 22.03 18.74 10.93
C GLU A 17 21.21 18.52 12.20
N GLU A 18 20.03 19.14 12.27
CA GLU A 18 19.09 18.93 13.35
C GLU A 18 18.45 17.54 13.22
N PRO A 19 18.33 16.75 14.31
CA PRO A 19 17.72 15.44 14.24
C PRO A 19 16.26 15.54 13.79
N LEU A 20 15.79 14.53 13.07
CA LEU A 20 14.39 14.46 12.64
C LEU A 20 13.43 14.53 13.85
N PRO A 21 12.26 15.17 13.71
CA PRO A 21 11.23 15.15 14.74
C PRO A 21 10.87 13.72 15.15
N GLN A 22 10.50 13.54 16.42
CA GLN A 22 10.06 12.23 16.90
C GLN A 22 8.89 11.70 16.06
N GLY A 23 8.92 10.42 15.73
CA GLY A 23 7.90 9.76 14.91
C GLY A 23 8.09 9.91 13.40
N ILE A 24 9.10 10.68 12.96
CA ILE A 24 9.47 10.76 11.54
C ILE A 24 10.72 9.93 11.29
N VAL A 25 10.61 9.00 10.36
CA VAL A 25 11.75 8.25 9.81
C VAL A 25 11.94 8.70 8.37
N TYR A 26 13.18 9.05 8.01
CA TYR A 26 13.52 9.38 6.63
C TYR A 26 14.08 8.14 5.94
N GLY A 27 13.45 7.74 4.84
CA GLY A 27 13.84 6.61 4.04
C GLY A 27 12.89 6.42 2.86
N ASN A 28 13.36 5.78 1.79
CA ASN A 28 12.53 5.40 0.67
C ASN A 28 12.05 3.96 0.85
N GLY A 29 10.81 3.69 0.46
CA GLY A 29 10.23 2.36 0.54
C GLY A 29 9.01 2.22 -0.36
N HIS A 30 8.47 1.01 -0.44
CA HIS A 30 7.21 0.72 -1.11
C HIS A 30 6.28 0.00 -0.14
N ILE A 31 4.98 0.31 -0.22
CA ILE A 31 3.95 -0.45 0.48
C ILE A 31 3.41 -1.48 -0.50
N GLU A 32 3.51 -2.75 -0.12
CA GLU A 32 3.02 -3.86 -0.91
C GLU A 32 1.73 -4.42 -0.30
N GLY A 33 0.75 -4.68 -1.17
CA GLY A 33 -0.50 -5.33 -0.81
C GLY A 33 -0.71 -6.56 -1.69
N ARG A 34 -1.40 -7.57 -1.16
CA ARG A 34 -1.82 -8.72 -1.96
C ARG A 34 -3.04 -8.32 -2.80
N GLU A 35 -2.86 -8.27 -4.10
CA GLU A 35 -3.95 -8.10 -5.06
C GLU A 35 -4.48 -9.47 -5.50
N VAL A 36 -5.80 -9.62 -5.55
CA VAL A 36 -6.45 -10.78 -6.17
C VAL A 36 -7.44 -10.26 -7.20
N ARG A 37 -7.21 -10.63 -8.45
CA ARG A 37 -8.15 -10.42 -9.54
C ARG A 37 -8.91 -11.72 -9.76
N ILE A 38 -10.23 -11.61 -9.73
CA ILE A 38 -11.15 -12.70 -10.04
C ILE A 38 -11.84 -12.41 -11.36
N ALA A 39 -12.21 -13.47 -12.06
CA ALA A 39 -13.05 -13.41 -13.25
C ALA A 39 -14.04 -14.58 -13.20
N ALA A 40 -15.15 -14.43 -13.90
CA ALA A 40 -16.08 -15.53 -14.09
C ALA A 40 -15.44 -16.64 -14.93
N GLU A 41 -15.73 -17.90 -14.60
CA GLU A 41 -15.27 -19.05 -15.38
C GLU A 41 -16.03 -19.22 -16.71
N VAL A 42 -17.26 -18.70 -16.75
CA VAL A 42 -18.15 -18.73 -17.91
C VAL A 42 -18.50 -17.31 -18.34
N ALA A 43 -18.78 -17.14 -19.64
CA ALA A 43 -19.37 -15.90 -20.13
C ALA A 43 -20.85 -15.82 -19.75
N GLY A 44 -21.41 -14.62 -19.69
CA GLY A 44 -22.83 -14.41 -19.44
C GLY A 44 -23.14 -13.01 -18.97
N ARG A 45 -24.43 -12.71 -18.83
CA ARG A 45 -24.91 -11.42 -18.33
C ARG A 45 -24.91 -11.41 -16.81
N VAL A 46 -24.31 -10.37 -16.22
CA VAL A 46 -24.44 -10.11 -14.78
C VAL A 46 -25.86 -9.63 -14.49
N ILE A 47 -26.54 -10.31 -13.57
CA ILE A 47 -27.92 -10.01 -13.16
C ILE A 47 -27.99 -9.41 -11.74
N GLU A 48 -26.96 -9.63 -10.91
CA GLU A 48 -26.86 -9.02 -9.59
C GLU A 48 -25.42 -8.58 -9.29
N HIS A 49 -25.28 -7.41 -8.65
CA HIS A 49 -24.02 -6.87 -8.16
C HIS A 49 -24.29 -6.01 -6.91
N HIS A 50 -23.91 -6.54 -5.74
CA HIS A 50 -24.28 -5.95 -4.44
C HIS A 50 -23.12 -5.22 -3.75
N LEU A 51 -21.91 -5.29 -4.30
CA LEU A 51 -20.73 -4.66 -3.70
C LEU A 51 -20.55 -3.23 -4.23
N ALA A 52 -20.27 -2.31 -3.31
CA ALA A 52 -19.76 -0.99 -3.66
C ALA A 52 -18.23 -0.98 -3.65
N GLU A 53 -17.62 -0.09 -4.42
CA GLU A 53 -16.17 0.11 -4.38
C GLU A 53 -15.70 0.45 -2.96
N GLY A 54 -14.59 -0.18 -2.53
CA GLY A 54 -14.04 -0.02 -1.19
C GLY A 54 -14.76 -0.83 -0.09
N SER A 55 -15.79 -1.61 -0.45
CA SER A 55 -16.45 -2.51 0.51
C SER A 55 -15.48 -3.56 1.02
N LYS A 56 -15.55 -3.85 2.32
CA LYS A 56 -14.84 -5.00 2.90
C LYS A 56 -15.53 -6.29 2.46
N VAL A 57 -14.73 -7.29 2.13
CA VAL A 57 -15.18 -8.63 1.73
C VAL A 57 -14.40 -9.69 2.49
N SER A 58 -15.04 -10.84 2.68
CA SER A 58 -14.47 -12.04 3.28
C SER A 58 -14.45 -13.17 2.25
N ALA A 59 -13.62 -14.18 2.50
CA ALA A 59 -13.60 -15.36 1.64
C ALA A 59 -14.97 -16.07 1.68
N GLY A 60 -15.53 -16.35 0.50
CA GLY A 60 -16.85 -16.94 0.34
C GLY A 60 -17.97 -15.94 0.08
N ASP A 61 -17.71 -14.63 0.18
CA ASP A 61 -18.71 -13.61 -0.16
C ASP A 61 -19.02 -13.66 -1.66
N THR A 62 -20.31 -13.50 -2.00
CA THR A 62 -20.76 -13.42 -3.40
C THR A 62 -20.49 -12.02 -3.94
N VAL A 63 -19.72 -11.93 -5.03
CA VAL A 63 -19.34 -10.65 -5.65
C VAL A 63 -20.38 -10.20 -6.68
N ALA A 64 -20.81 -11.12 -7.55
CA ALA A 64 -21.80 -10.89 -8.58
C ALA A 64 -22.50 -12.21 -8.94
N VAL A 65 -23.70 -12.14 -9.49
CA VAL A 65 -24.45 -13.29 -10.01
C VAL A 65 -24.59 -13.15 -11.53
N ILE A 66 -24.27 -14.23 -12.24
CA ILE A 66 -24.43 -14.35 -13.70
C ILE A 66 -25.72 -15.13 -13.99
N ASP A 67 -26.40 -14.80 -15.09
CA ASP A 67 -27.59 -15.51 -15.55
C ASP A 67 -27.31 -17.01 -15.72
N PRO A 68 -27.99 -17.90 -14.96
CA PRO A 68 -27.76 -19.34 -15.04
C PRO A 68 -28.10 -19.96 -16.41
N ALA A 69 -28.89 -19.27 -17.25
CA ALA A 69 -29.17 -19.72 -18.60
C ALA A 69 -27.91 -19.70 -19.48
N ASP A 70 -27.04 -18.70 -19.31
CA ASP A 70 -25.83 -18.52 -20.09
C ASP A 70 -24.75 -19.57 -19.75
N ALA A 71 -24.86 -20.23 -18.58
CA ALA A 71 -23.89 -21.23 -18.12
C ALA A 71 -24.13 -22.66 -18.68
N ARG A 72 -25.21 -22.86 -19.45
CA ARG A 72 -25.61 -24.18 -20.00
C ARG A 72 -25.39 -24.32 -21.50
N ASP A 73 -24.93 -23.26 -22.16
CA ASP A 73 -24.56 -23.23 -23.58
C ASP A 73 -23.06 -23.54 -23.78
#